data_AF-A0A819UWM3-F1
#
_entry.id   AF-A0A819UWM3-F1
#
_cell.length_a   1.000
_cell.length_b   1.000
_cell.length_c   1.000
_cell.angle_alpha   90.00
_cell.angle_beta   90.00
_cell.angle_gamma   90.00
#
_symmetry.space_group_name_H-M   'P 1'
#
loop_
_entity.id
_entity.type
_entity.pdbx_description
1 polymer ?
#
loop_
_entity_poly.entity_id
_entity_poly.type
_entity_poly.pdbx_seq_one_letter_code
_entity_poly.pdbx_strand_id
1 'polypeptide(L)'
;MTLLIGLIYGSWMYIDRYTDVRGGRWSNCLRRLSIWSIVSNYFPIKLIKTEDLDPNRNYIFGYHPHGALTFGAGINFLTEATHFSTLFPGIRPHLMILRYIFLVPFSRELFLNLGACHVSKESCQYFLNGLSGQ
;
A
#
# COMPACT_ATOMS: atom_id res chain seq x y z
N MET A 1 1.26 31.88 -9.44
CA MET A 1 1.43 31.02 -8.25
C MET A 1 1.03 29.57 -8.52
N THR A 2 -0.20 29.27 -8.94
CA THR A 2 -0.69 27.88 -9.18
C THR A 2 0.08 27.11 -10.25
N LEU A 3 0.45 27.75 -11.37
CA LEU A 3 1.25 27.11 -12.42
C LEU A 3 2.65 26.72 -11.92
N LEU A 4 3.28 27.57 -11.11
CA LEU A 4 4.59 27.29 -10.53
C LEU A 4 4.53 26.07 -9.61
N ILE A 5 3.52 26.00 -8.74
CA ILE A 5 3.29 24.84 -7.86
C ILE A 5 3.07 23.57 -8.69
N GLY A 6 2.26 23.65 -9.74
CA GLY A 6 2.01 22.53 -10.66
C GLY A 6 3.28 22.05 -11.36
N LEU A 7 4.14 22.95 -11.84
CA LEU A 7 5.41 22.61 -12.49
C LEU A 7 6.41 21.98 -11.52
N ILE A 8 6.51 22.51 -10.30
CA ILE A 8 7.37 21.94 -9.25
C ILE A 8 6.91 20.52 -8.91
N TYR A 9 5.61 20.33 -8.67
CA TYR A 9 5.07 19.02 -8.33
C TYR A 9 5.16 18.02 -9.50
N GLY A 10 4.90 18.47 -10.74
CA GLY A 10 5.07 17.64 -11.93
C GLY A 10 6.53 17.21 -12.15
N SER A 11 7.49 18.12 -11.90
CA SER A 11 8.92 17.82 -11.96
C SER A 11 9.31 16.78 -10.89
N TRP A 12 8.80 16.94 -9.67
CA TRP A 12 8.96 15.95 -8.60
C TRP A 12 8.42 14.58 -8.99
N MET A 13 7.19 14.51 -9.51
CA MET A 13 6.59 13.25 -9.96
C MET A 13 7.41 12.59 -11.08
N TYR A 14 8.00 13.37 -11.98
CA TYR A 14 8.83 12.84 -13.06
C TYR A 14 10.16 12.26 -12.56
N ILE A 15 10.81 12.94 -11.60
CA ILE A 15 12.04 12.48 -10.95
C ILE A 15 11.77 11.20 -10.14
N ASP A 16 10.68 11.19 -9.38
CA ASP A 16 10.30 10.12 -8.43
C ASP A 16 9.46 9.00 -9.09
N ARG A 17 9.40 8.95 -10.44
CA ARG A 17 8.47 8.11 -11.21
C ARG A 17 8.64 6.59 -11.09
N TYR A 18 9.70 6.10 -10.45
CA TYR A 18 9.97 4.67 -10.27
C TYR A 18 9.68 4.17 -8.85
N THR A 19 9.30 5.08 -7.95
CA THR A 19 9.00 4.77 -6.54
C THR A 19 7.75 3.89 -6.40
N ASP A 20 6.83 3.94 -7.37
CA ASP A 20 5.67 3.04 -7.43
C ASP A 20 6.05 1.59 -7.74
N VAL A 21 7.10 1.35 -8.53
CA VAL A 21 7.56 -0.01 -8.89
C VAL A 21 8.30 -0.67 -7.73
N ARG A 22 9.16 0.07 -7.04
CA ARG A 22 10.00 -0.47 -5.95
C ARG A 22 9.30 -0.41 -4.58
N GLY A 23 8.17 0.28 -4.50
CA GLY A 23 7.66 0.76 -3.23
C GLY A 23 8.69 1.65 -2.53
N GLY A 24 8.62 1.73 -1.21
CA GLY A 24 9.66 2.39 -0.40
C GLY A 24 9.18 3.60 0.39
N ARG A 25 7.90 3.94 0.33
CA ARG A 25 7.30 4.86 1.31
C ARG A 25 6.46 4.08 2.29
N TRP A 26 6.67 4.35 3.58
CA TRP A 26 6.01 3.64 4.66
C TRP A 26 5.79 4.57 5.85
N SER A 27 4.64 5.24 5.87
CA SER A 27 4.28 6.16 6.93
C SER A 27 3.38 5.48 7.95
N ASN A 28 3.97 5.06 9.08
CA ASN A 28 3.20 4.49 10.19
C ASN A 28 2.14 5.47 10.74
N CYS A 29 2.39 6.78 10.66
CA CYS A 29 1.42 7.81 11.06
C CYS A 29 0.18 7.77 10.15
N LEU A 30 0.37 7.81 8.82
CA LEU A 30 -0.74 7.78 7.87
C LEU A 30 -1.52 6.47 7.95
N ARG A 31 -0.84 5.33 8.14
CA ARG A 31 -1.47 4.02 8.27
C ARG A 31 -2.32 3.87 9.55
N ARG A 32 -2.07 4.68 10.58
CA ARG A 32 -2.76 4.67 11.89
C ARG A 32 -3.81 5.77 12.05
N LEU A 33 -4.14 6.53 11.00
CA LEU A 33 -5.18 7.56 11.08
C LEU A 33 -6.53 6.97 11.47
N SER A 34 -7.28 7.68 12.32
CA SER A 34 -8.58 7.26 12.84
C SER A 34 -9.65 7.08 11.76
N ILE A 35 -9.52 7.76 10.62
CA ILE A 35 -10.43 7.61 9.49
C ILE A 35 -10.51 6.17 8.99
N TRP A 36 -9.40 5.41 9.05
CA TRP A 36 -9.39 4.01 8.64
C TRP A 36 -10.21 3.12 9.57
N SER A 37 -10.21 3.42 10.87
CA SER A 37 -11.07 2.74 11.85
C SER A 37 -12.56 3.06 11.64
N ILE A 38 -12.89 4.29 11.22
CA ILE A 38 -14.26 4.65 10.87
C ILE A 38 -14.73 3.82 9.66
N VAL A 39 -13.90 3.75 8.62
CA VAL A 39 -14.20 2.97 7.40
C VAL A 39 -14.31 1.47 7.72
N SER A 40 -13.39 0.92 8.53
CA SER A 40 -13.43 -0.51 8.89
C SER A 40 -14.69 -0.86 9.68
N ASN A 41 -15.13 0.01 10.60
CA ASN A 41 -16.36 -0.19 11.37
C ASN A 41 -17.62 -0.04 10.53
N TYR A 42 -17.63 0.89 9.56
CA TYR A 42 -18.78 1.11 8.68
C TYR A 42 -19.02 -0.06 7.71
N PHE A 43 -17.95 -0.65 7.15
CA PHE A 43 -18.03 -1.79 6.21
C PHE A 43 -17.76 -3.16 6.86
N PRO A 44 -18.03 -3.31 8.16
CA PRO A 44 -17.49 -4.33 9.07
C PRO A 44 -16.25 -5.12 8.59
N ILE A 45 -15.19 -4.43 8.17
CA ILE A 45 -13.99 -5.06 7.62
C ILE A 45 -13.19 -5.68 8.78
N LYS A 46 -12.93 -6.98 8.68
CA LYS A 46 -12.14 -7.75 9.65
C LYS A 46 -11.01 -8.48 8.93
N LEU A 47 -9.88 -8.59 9.61
CA LEU A 47 -8.78 -9.48 9.22
C LEU A 47 -8.72 -10.61 10.23
N ILE A 48 -9.05 -11.82 9.80
CA ILE A 48 -9.03 -13.02 10.64
C ILE A 48 -7.77 -13.80 10.29
N LYS A 49 -6.85 -13.89 11.25
CA LYS A 49 -5.66 -14.73 11.12
C LYS A 49 -6.04 -16.18 11.36
N THR A 50 -5.74 -17.04 10.39
CA THR A 50 -5.98 -18.48 10.49
C THR A 50 -4.72 -19.26 10.87
N GLU A 51 -3.54 -18.77 10.47
CA GLU A 51 -2.26 -19.44 10.66
C GLU A 51 -1.15 -18.42 10.96
N ASP A 52 -0.10 -18.89 11.62
CA ASP A 52 1.15 -18.15 11.78
C ASP A 52 1.97 -18.19 10.48
N LEU A 53 2.54 -17.04 10.11
CA LEU A 53 3.43 -16.92 8.95
C LEU A 53 4.85 -16.63 9.44
N ASP A 54 5.82 -17.42 8.99
CA ASP A 54 7.25 -17.20 9.26
C ASP A 54 7.70 -15.89 8.59
N PRO A 55 8.14 -14.86 9.35
CA PRO A 55 8.52 -13.56 8.80
C PRO A 55 9.78 -13.60 7.94
N ASN A 56 10.54 -14.71 7.94
CA ASN A 56 11.74 -14.87 7.11
C ASN A 56 11.43 -15.41 5.70
N ARG A 57 10.16 -15.48 5.32
CA ARG A 57 9.72 -15.97 4.01
C ARG A 57 8.91 -14.92 3.27
N ASN A 58 8.94 -15.03 1.94
CA ASN A 58 8.11 -14.22 1.05
C ASN A 58 6.77 -14.90 0.78
N TYR A 59 5.68 -14.15 0.87
CA TYR A 59 4.31 -14.64 0.63
C TYR A 59 3.63 -13.80 -0.46
N ILE A 60 2.82 -14.48 -1.27
CA ILE A 60 1.88 -13.85 -2.20
C ILE A 60 0.48 -14.05 -1.65
N PHE A 61 -0.21 -12.95 -1.33
CA PHE A 61 -1.60 -13.00 -0.88
C PHE A 61 -2.54 -12.86 -2.07
N GLY A 62 -3.35 -13.89 -2.32
CA GLY A 62 -4.45 -13.81 -3.27
C GLY A 62 -5.63 -13.04 -2.68
N TYR A 63 -6.24 -12.15 -3.48
CA TYR A 63 -7.44 -11.41 -3.08
C TYR A 63 -8.48 -11.50 -4.20
N HIS A 64 -9.70 -11.92 -3.84
CA HIS A 64 -10.84 -11.95 -4.76
C HIS A 64 -11.77 -10.76 -4.46
N PRO A 65 -11.78 -9.71 -5.30
CA PRO A 65 -12.57 -8.52 -5.03
C PRO A 65 -14.06 -8.76 -5.32
N HIS A 66 -14.91 -8.37 -4.38
CA HIS A 66 -16.34 -8.16 -4.62
C HIS A 66 -16.66 -6.67 -4.48
N GLY A 67 -16.59 -5.93 -5.58
CA GLY A 67 -16.93 -4.50 -5.65
C GLY A 67 -15.93 -3.66 -6.45
N ALA A 68 -16.38 -2.51 -6.93
CA ALA A 68 -15.53 -1.55 -7.67
C ALA A 68 -14.47 -0.88 -6.79
N LEU A 69 -14.75 -0.74 -5.49
CA LEU A 69 -13.84 -0.18 -4.50
C LEU A 69 -13.32 -1.32 -3.62
N THR A 70 -12.05 -1.66 -3.75
CA THR A 70 -11.39 -2.76 -3.00
C THR A 70 -11.05 -2.35 -1.57
N PHE A 71 -12.03 -1.83 -0.83
CA PHE A 71 -11.85 -1.36 0.55
C PHE A 71 -11.37 -2.47 1.49
N GLY A 72 -11.82 -3.71 1.31
CA GLY A 72 -11.36 -4.84 2.11
C GLY A 72 -9.84 -5.00 2.05
N ALA A 73 -9.28 -5.09 0.84
CA ALA A 73 -7.83 -5.16 0.65
C ALA A 73 -7.11 -3.89 1.13
N GLY A 74 -7.64 -2.70 0.80
CA GLY A 74 -7.02 -1.44 1.21
C GLY A 74 -6.94 -1.30 2.73
N ILE A 75 -8.06 -1.45 3.43
CA ILE A 75 -8.11 -1.33 4.88
C ILE A 75 -7.25 -2.38 5.58
N ASN A 76 -7.27 -3.64 5.11
CA ASN A 76 -6.51 -4.72 5.74
C ASN A 76 -5.00 -4.65 5.48
N PHE A 77 -4.56 -4.30 4.26
CA PHE A 77 -3.16 -4.42 3.87
C PHE A 77 -2.43 -3.08 3.81
N LEU A 78 -3.12 -1.96 3.57
CA LEU A 78 -2.49 -0.64 3.51
C LEU A 78 -2.54 0.11 4.84
N THR A 79 -3.43 -0.24 5.76
CA THR A 79 -3.63 0.49 7.03
C THR A 79 -3.45 -0.40 8.25
N GLU A 80 -3.47 0.20 9.44
CA GLU A 80 -3.44 -0.51 10.72
C GLU A 80 -4.84 -0.65 11.35
N ALA A 81 -5.92 -0.34 10.62
CA ALA A 81 -7.28 -0.37 11.15
C ALA A 81 -7.75 -1.76 11.58
N THR A 82 -7.18 -2.83 11.01
CA THR A 82 -7.44 -4.22 11.40
C THR A 82 -6.21 -4.90 11.99
N HIS A 83 -5.25 -4.11 12.47
CA HIS A 83 -4.08 -4.56 13.23
C HIS A 83 -3.18 -5.57 12.50
N PHE A 84 -2.96 -5.37 11.18
CA PHE A 84 -2.12 -6.27 10.39
C PHE A 84 -0.74 -6.51 11.03
N SER A 85 -0.05 -5.44 11.45
CA SER A 85 1.29 -5.57 12.05
C SER A 85 1.32 -6.32 13.38
N THR A 86 0.20 -6.35 14.10
CA THR A 86 0.03 -7.14 15.33
C THR A 86 -0.28 -8.60 15.01
N LEU A 87 -1.08 -8.88 13.98
CA LEU A 87 -1.44 -10.23 13.57
C LEU A 87 -0.27 -10.96 12.88
N PHE A 88 0.50 -10.25 12.07
CA PHE A 88 1.63 -10.77 11.30
C PHE A 88 2.91 -9.96 11.60
N PRO A 89 3.49 -10.12 12.80
CA PRO A 89 4.67 -9.38 13.20
C PRO A 89 5.86 -9.70 12.27
N GLY A 90 6.60 -8.67 11.88
CA GLY A 90 7.74 -8.81 10.96
C GLY A 90 7.38 -8.89 9.47
N ILE A 91 6.10 -9.01 9.13
CA ILE A 91 5.64 -9.05 7.74
C ILE A 91 5.16 -7.66 7.32
N ARG A 92 5.74 -7.13 6.23
CA ARG A 92 5.31 -5.87 5.60
C ARG A 92 4.49 -6.16 4.34
N PRO A 93 3.17 -5.95 4.36
CA PRO A 93 2.34 -6.14 3.18
C PRO A 93 2.54 -5.00 2.17
N HIS A 94 2.62 -5.35 0.89
CA HIS A 94 2.62 -4.39 -0.22
C HIS A 94 1.45 -4.69 -1.15
N LEU A 95 0.39 -3.88 -1.04
CA LEU A 95 -0.77 -4.03 -1.92
C LEU A 95 -0.44 -3.46 -3.30
N MET A 96 -0.46 -4.33 -4.31
CA MET A 96 -0.22 -3.94 -5.69
C MET A 96 -1.52 -3.45 -6.34
N ILE A 97 -1.49 -2.23 -6.89
CA ILE A 97 -2.64 -1.55 -7.48
C ILE A 97 -2.32 -0.97 -8.86
N LEU A 98 -3.37 -0.60 -9.60
CA LEU A 98 -3.25 -0.08 -10.97
C LEU A 98 -2.44 1.22 -11.04
N ARG A 99 -1.60 1.36 -12.07
CA ARG A 99 -0.72 2.52 -12.28
C ARG A 99 -1.43 3.88 -12.21
N TYR A 100 -2.67 3.94 -12.68
CA TYR A 100 -3.45 5.17 -12.78
C TYR A 100 -3.52 5.92 -11.45
N ILE A 101 -3.60 5.19 -10.33
CA ILE A 101 -3.63 5.75 -8.97
C ILE A 101 -2.37 6.57 -8.65
N PHE A 102 -1.22 6.19 -9.22
CA PHE A 102 0.08 6.85 -9.04
C PHE A 102 0.32 8.01 -10.03
N LEU A 103 -0.54 8.18 -11.04
CA LEU A 103 -0.47 9.31 -11.98
C LEU A 103 -1.28 10.51 -11.49
N VAL A 104 -2.24 10.30 -10.58
CA VAL A 104 -3.07 11.36 -10.04
C VAL A 104 -2.35 12.03 -8.85
N PRO A 105 -2.13 13.37 -8.89
CA PRO A 105 -1.56 14.13 -7.77
C PRO A 105 -2.29 13.86 -6.45
N PHE A 106 -1.56 13.95 -5.33
CA PHE A 106 -2.03 13.65 -3.96
C PHE A 106 -2.41 12.19 -3.71
N SER A 107 -3.24 11.57 -4.57
CA SER A 107 -3.54 10.14 -4.55
C SER A 107 -2.26 9.32 -4.55
N ARG A 108 -1.34 9.63 -5.48
CA ARG A 108 -0.01 9.05 -5.54
C ARG A 108 0.71 9.07 -4.18
N GLU A 109 0.77 10.24 -3.56
CA GLU A 109 1.50 10.41 -2.30
C GLU A 109 0.85 9.61 -1.17
N LEU A 110 -0.48 9.62 -1.09
CA LEU A 110 -1.23 8.86 -0.10
C LEU A 110 -0.95 7.36 -0.26
N PHE A 111 -1.17 6.80 -1.44
CA PHE A 111 -1.03 5.35 -1.66
C PHE A 111 0.41 4.87 -1.53
N LEU A 112 1.39 5.62 -2.04
CA LEU A 112 2.79 5.29 -1.81
C LEU A 112 3.12 5.29 -0.32
N ASN A 113 2.72 6.31 0.44
CA ASN A 113 3.00 6.36 1.88
C ASN A 113 2.28 5.28 2.69
N LEU A 114 1.14 4.78 2.21
CA LEU A 114 0.46 3.63 2.81
C LEU A 114 1.13 2.28 2.45
N GLY A 115 2.16 2.28 1.60
CA GLY A 115 2.91 1.08 1.20
C GLY A 115 2.42 0.41 -0.08
N ALA A 116 1.52 1.04 -0.84
CA ALA A 116 1.03 0.51 -2.10
C ALA A 116 2.12 0.53 -3.19
N CYS A 117 2.06 -0.43 -4.10
CA CYS A 117 2.98 -0.56 -5.22
C CYS A 117 2.22 -0.71 -6.54
N HIS A 118 2.89 -0.44 -7.65
CA HIS A 118 2.34 -0.63 -8.98
C HIS A 118 2.30 -2.12 -9.34
N VAL A 119 1.15 -2.58 -9.84
CA VAL A 119 1.00 -3.94 -10.37
C VAL A 119 1.73 -4.09 -11.71
N SER A 120 3.02 -4.40 -11.65
CA SER A 120 3.84 -4.71 -12.82
C SER A 120 4.77 -5.88 -12.57
N LYS A 121 5.22 -6.53 -13.66
CA LYS A 121 6.19 -7.63 -13.59
C LYS A 121 7.45 -7.22 -12.84
N GLU A 122 7.94 -6.00 -13.11
CA GLU A 122 9.13 -5.43 -12.49
C GLU A 122 8.95 -5.26 -10.98
N SER A 123 7.78 -4.80 -10.54
CA SER A 123 7.47 -4.67 -9.11
C SER A 123 7.41 -6.04 -8.44
N CYS A 124 6.70 -7.01 -9.04
CA CYS A 124 6.66 -8.38 -8.53
C CYS A 124 8.05 -8.98 -8.41
N GLN A 125 8.89 -8.85 -9.45
CA GLN A 125 10.26 -9.35 -9.42
C GLN A 125 11.10 -8.64 -8.36
N TYR A 126 10.94 -7.33 -8.19
CA TYR A 126 11.65 -6.57 -7.15
C TYR A 126 11.36 -7.11 -5.75
N PHE A 127 10.08 -7.32 -5.41
CA PHE A 127 9.70 -7.83 -4.08
C PHE A 127 9.98 -9.32 -3.88
N LEU A 128 9.85 -10.14 -4.92
CA LEU A 128 10.08 -11.58 -4.80
C LEU A 128 11.55 -11.96 -4.79
N ASN A 129 12.40 -11.21 -5.50
CA ASN A 129 13.84 -11.45 -5.58
C ASN A 129 14.63 -10.64 -4.53
N GLY A 130 14.04 -9.60 -3.95
CA GLY A 130 14.64 -8.83 -2.88
C GLY A 130 14.73 -9.64 -1.59
N LEU A 131 15.86 -9.53 -0.90
CA LEU A 131 15.99 -10.03 0.47
C LEU A 131 14.93 -9.35 1.34
N SER A 132 14.14 -10.17 2.03
CA SER A 132 13.11 -9.81 3.00
C SER A 132 13.49 -8.60 3.87
N GLY A 133 12.69 -7.54 3.79
CA GLY A 133 12.45 -6.58 4.87
C GLY A 133 13.66 -5.96 5.57
N GLN A 134 14.48 -5.18 4.87
CA GLN A 134 15.25 -4.10 5.50
C GLN A 134 14.45 -2.79 5.36
#